data_AF-A0A6B2LR96-F1
#
_entry.id   AF-A0A6B2LR96-F1
#
_cell.length_a   1.000
_cell.length_b   1.000
_cell.length_c   1.000
_cell.angle_alpha   90.00
_cell.angle_beta   90.00
_cell.angle_gamma   90.00
#
_symmetry.space_group_name_H-M   'P 1'
#
loop_
_entity.id
_entity.type
_entity.pdbx_description
1 polymer ?
#
loop_
_entity_poly.entity_id
_entity_poly.type
_entity_poly.pdbx_seq_one_letter_code
_entity_poly.pdbx_strand_id
1 'polypeptide(L)'
;MDLEFVQALANPEYLKFLAHEKNYMEEKEFIDYLKYLTYWHKPEYTRFIMYPHCLHILELLQNEDFRKALKHPVFIEMISNQQFYHWKHYVKRRNTNAINKK
;
A
#
# COMPACT_ATOMS: atom_id res chain seq x y z
N MET A 1 -14.31 10.01 -0.40
CA MET A 1 -14.00 9.29 0.86
C MET A 1 -13.26 7.99 0.58
N ASP A 2 -13.85 6.97 -0.05
CA ASP A 2 -13.16 5.66 -0.27
C ASP A 2 -11.88 5.74 -1.10
N LEU A 3 -11.88 6.53 -2.19
CA LEU A 3 -10.71 6.70 -3.06
C LEU A 3 -9.50 7.28 -2.32
N GLU A 4 -9.73 8.29 -1.49
CA GLU A 4 -8.68 8.94 -0.71
C GLU A 4 -8.16 7.99 0.38
N PHE A 5 -9.06 7.26 1.03
CA PHE A 5 -8.70 6.24 2.01
C PHE A 5 -7.82 5.14 1.40
N VAL A 6 -8.23 4.58 0.25
CA VAL A 6 -7.44 3.55 -0.43
C VAL A 6 -6.07 4.08 -0.78
N GLN A 7 -5.98 5.30 -1.33
CA GLN A 7 -4.69 5.90 -1.65
C GLN A 7 -3.82 6.18 -0.42
N ALA A 8 -4.42 6.51 0.73
CA ALA A 8 -3.70 6.67 1.99
C ALA A 8 -3.01 5.37 2.46
N LEU A 9 -3.49 4.19 2.05
CA LEU A 9 -2.83 2.91 2.35
C LEU A 9 -1.43 2.80 1.73
N ALA A 10 -1.10 3.63 0.74
CA ALA A 10 0.27 3.69 0.24
C ALA A 10 1.25 4.27 1.28
N ASN A 11 0.79 5.06 2.25
CA ASN A 11 1.64 5.71 3.25
C ASN A 11 1.94 4.77 4.44
N PRO A 12 3.21 4.39 4.69
CA PRO A 12 3.60 3.53 5.80
C PRO A 12 3.25 4.09 7.18
N GLU A 13 3.34 5.41 7.38
CA GLU A 13 2.96 6.03 8.66
C GLU A 13 1.45 5.94 8.91
N TYR A 14 0.64 5.96 7.85
CA TYR A 14 -0.79 5.75 7.99
C TYR A 14 -1.12 4.29 8.33
N LEU A 15 -0.42 3.33 7.72
CA LEU A 15 -0.54 1.91 8.08
C LEU A 15 -0.15 1.67 9.54
N LYS A 16 0.90 2.35 10.03
CA LYS A 16 1.32 2.33 11.43
C LYS A 16 0.21 2.83 12.35
N PHE A 17 -0.38 3.98 12.04
CA PHE A 17 -1.49 4.54 12.80
C PHE A 17 -2.67 3.56 12.89
N LEU A 18 -3.06 2.97 11.75
CA LEU A 18 -4.15 2.00 11.70
C LEU A 18 -3.86 0.72 12.50
N ALA A 19 -2.61 0.24 12.47
CA ALA A 19 -2.19 -0.97 13.16
C ALA A 19 -2.00 -0.78 14.68
N HIS A 20 -1.40 0.34 15.11
CA HIS A 20 -0.99 0.55 16.50
C HIS A 20 -1.97 1.40 17.31
N GLU A 21 -2.42 2.53 16.78
CA GLU A 21 -3.24 3.48 17.56
C GLU A 21 -4.72 3.08 17.54
N LYS A 22 -5.18 2.53 16.41
CA LYS A 22 -6.58 2.11 16.25
C LYS A 22 -6.80 0.62 16.45
N ASN A 23 -5.75 -0.20 16.33
CA ASN A 23 -5.80 -1.66 16.42
C ASN A 23 -6.85 -2.30 15.47
N TYR A 24 -7.14 -1.67 14.33
CA TYR A 24 -8.17 -2.13 13.39
C TYR A 24 -7.76 -3.37 12.59
N MET A 25 -6.49 -3.75 12.60
CA MET A 25 -5.96 -4.86 11.78
C MET A 25 -6.47 -6.25 12.18
N GLU A 26 -7.18 -6.37 13.31
CA GLU A 26 -7.82 -7.61 13.79
C GLU A 26 -9.35 -7.54 13.81
N GLU A 27 -9.94 -6.35 13.61
CA GLU A 27 -11.39 -6.18 13.64
C GLU A 27 -12.01 -6.78 12.37
N LYS A 28 -13.00 -7.67 12.56
CA LYS A 28 -13.64 -8.38 11.46
C LYS A 28 -14.33 -7.41 10.50
N GLU A 29 -15.00 -6.40 11.04
CA GLU A 29 -15.71 -5.36 10.30
C GLU A 29 -14.75 -4.58 9.41
N PHE A 30 -13.56 -4.25 9.92
CA PHE A 30 -12.53 -3.56 9.14
C PHE A 30 -11.92 -4.45 8.06
N ILE A 31 -11.66 -5.72 8.36
CA ILE A 31 -11.16 -6.68 7.37
C ILE A 31 -12.18 -6.88 6.24
N ASP A 32 -13.47 -6.97 6.56
CA ASP A 32 -14.53 -7.08 5.57
C ASP A 32 -14.66 -5.79 4.74
N TYR A 33 -14.41 -4.62 5.34
CA TYR A 33 -14.31 -3.37 4.60
C TYR A 33 -13.09 -3.33 3.65
N LEU A 34 -11.92 -3.83 4.08
CA LEU A 34 -10.76 -3.95 3.19
C LEU A 34 -11.02 -4.90 2.02
N LYS A 35 -11.79 -5.99 2.24
CA LYS A 35 -12.24 -6.86 1.14
C LYS A 35 -13.19 -6.13 0.20
N TYR A 36 -14.12 -5.33 0.73
CA TYR A 36 -14.98 -4.50 -0.12
C TYR A 36 -14.14 -3.62 -1.04
N LEU A 37 -13.10 -2.96 -0.53
CA LEU A 37 -12.23 -2.07 -1.31
C LEU A 37 -11.43 -2.76 -2.42
N THR A 38 -11.39 -4.10 -2.51
CA THR A 38 -10.67 -4.76 -3.61
C THR A 38 -11.31 -4.50 -4.98
N TYR A 39 -12.53 -3.93 -5.06
CA TYR A 39 -13.12 -3.51 -6.34
C TYR A 39 -12.27 -2.46 -7.06
N TRP A 40 -11.41 -1.71 -6.36
CA TRP A 40 -10.50 -0.72 -6.96
C TRP A 40 -9.47 -1.32 -7.93
N HIS A 41 -9.26 -2.64 -7.87
CA HIS A 41 -8.47 -3.38 -8.85
C HIS A 41 -9.14 -3.55 -10.21
N LYS A 42 -10.46 -3.33 -10.32
CA LYS A 42 -11.13 -3.44 -11.61
C LYS A 42 -10.69 -2.27 -12.52
N PRO A 43 -10.44 -2.50 -13.82
CA PRO A 43 -9.93 -1.48 -14.74
C PRO A 43 -10.79 -0.20 -14.81
N GLU A 44 -12.09 -0.35 -14.56
CA GLU A 44 -13.05 0.75 -14.49
C GLU A 44 -12.65 1.81 -13.45
N TYR A 45 -12.13 1.37 -12.29
CA TYR A 45 -11.81 2.24 -11.16
C TYR A 45 -10.31 2.54 -11.05
N THR A 46 -9.44 1.62 -11.48
CA THR A 46 -7.98 1.78 -11.38
C THR A 46 -7.48 3.04 -12.09
N ARG A 47 -8.20 3.53 -13.12
CA ARG A 47 -7.89 4.79 -13.82
C ARG A 47 -7.85 6.02 -12.91
N PHE A 48 -8.51 5.97 -11.76
CA PHE A 48 -8.57 7.08 -10.79
C PHE A 48 -7.49 7.00 -9.71
N ILE A 49 -6.69 5.93 -9.69
CA ILE A 49 -5.64 5.71 -8.70
C ILE A 49 -4.37 6.46 -9.12
N MET A 50 -3.94 7.42 -8.28
CA MET A 50 -2.71 8.18 -8.50
C MET A 50 -1.48 7.45 -7.95
N TYR A 51 -1.67 6.70 -6.84
CA TYR A 51 -0.61 6.00 -6.14
C TYR A 51 -0.77 4.48 -6.29
N PRO A 52 -0.21 3.85 -7.34
CA PRO A 52 -0.46 2.43 -7.62
C PRO A 52 -0.02 1.48 -6.50
N HIS A 53 0.93 1.91 -5.65
CA HIS A 53 1.40 1.15 -4.51
C HIS A 53 0.28 0.85 -3.49
N CYS A 54 -0.76 1.68 -3.42
CA CYS A 54 -1.87 1.43 -2.50
C CYS A 54 -2.62 0.13 -2.79
N LEU A 55 -2.76 -0.23 -4.07
CA LEU A 55 -3.46 -1.44 -4.48
C LEU A 55 -2.67 -2.69 -4.09
N HIS A 56 -1.35 -2.62 -4.19
CA HIS A 56 -0.47 -3.70 -3.76
C HIS A 56 -0.53 -3.90 -2.23
N ILE A 57 -0.50 -2.81 -1.46
CA ILE A 57 -0.68 -2.88 -0.01
C ILE A 57 -2.07 -3.44 0.33
N LEU A 58 -3.11 -3.03 -0.38
CA LEU A 58 -4.48 -3.52 -0.17
C LEU A 58 -4.60 -5.03 -0.39
N GLU A 59 -3.87 -5.60 -1.35
CA GLU A 59 -3.76 -7.05 -1.55
C GLU A 59 -3.04 -7.72 -0.37
N LEU A 60 -1.90 -7.18 0.04
CA LEU A 60 -1.12 -7.71 1.17
C LEU A 60 -1.93 -7.69 2.47
N LEU A 61 -2.73 -6.65 2.69
CA LEU A 61 -3.63 -6.51 3.84
C LEU A 61 -4.72 -7.59 3.88
N GLN A 62 -5.00 -8.31 2.79
CA GLN A 62 -5.92 -9.46 2.83
C GLN A 62 -5.30 -10.66 3.56
N ASN A 63 -3.97 -10.75 3.59
CA ASN A 63 -3.24 -11.79 4.30
C ASN A 63 -3.16 -11.46 5.80
N GLU A 64 -3.55 -12.41 6.64
CA GLU A 64 -3.54 -12.25 8.10
C GLU A 64 -2.13 -12.12 8.68
N ASP A 65 -1.16 -12.87 8.16
CA ASP A 65 0.24 -12.81 8.62
C ASP A 65 0.83 -11.42 8.34
N PHE A 66 0.48 -10.81 7.20
CA PHE A 66 0.89 -9.45 6.90
C PHE A 66 0.26 -8.43 7.86
N ARG A 67 -1.04 -8.57 8.16
CA ARG A 67 -1.72 -7.70 9.16
C ARG A 67 -1.10 -7.83 10.55
N LYS A 68 -0.74 -9.05 10.96
CA LYS A 68 -0.03 -9.29 12.22
C LYS A 68 1.38 -8.69 12.18
N ALA A 69 2.09 -8.84 11.07
CA ALA A 69 3.43 -8.29 10.90
C ALA A 69 3.45 -6.76 10.99
N LEU A 70 2.40 -6.07 10.52
CA LEU A 70 2.24 -4.61 10.66
C LEU A 70 2.19 -4.13 12.11
N LYS A 71 1.91 -4.98 13.09
CA LYS A 71 1.99 -4.62 14.52
C LYS A 71 3.44 -4.50 15.02
N HIS A 72 4.42 -4.92 14.23
CA HIS A 72 5.83 -4.81 14.59
C HIS A 72 6.42 -3.53 13.96
N PRO A 73 6.91 -2.57 14.77
CA PRO A 73 7.45 -1.30 14.25
C PRO A 73 8.59 -1.49 13.24
N VAL A 74 9.44 -2.49 13.45
CA VAL A 74 10.55 -2.85 12.56
C VAL A 74 10.05 -3.23 11.16
N PHE A 75 8.91 -3.92 11.08
CA PHE A 75 8.33 -4.33 9.80
C PHE A 75 7.79 -3.13 9.01
N ILE A 76 7.15 -2.17 9.68
CA ILE A 76 6.71 -0.91 9.05
C ILE A 76 7.90 -0.11 8.56
N GLU A 77 8.97 -0.01 9.35
CA GLU A 77 10.19 0.67 8.95
C GLU A 77 10.81 0.01 7.71
N MET A 78 10.80 -1.34 7.65
CA MET A 78 11.23 -2.07 6.47
C MET A 78 10.38 -1.71 5.23
N ILE A 79 9.05 -1.66 5.34
CA ILE A 79 8.17 -1.24 4.23
C ILE A 79 8.49 0.19 3.80
N SER A 80 8.66 1.10 4.75
CA SER A 80 8.99 2.50 4.49
C SER A 80 10.32 2.63 3.74
N ASN A 81 11.35 1.92 4.18
CA ASN A 81 12.64 1.86 3.52
C ASN A 81 12.52 1.27 2.10
N GLN A 82 11.76 0.18 1.91
CA GLN A 82 11.54 -0.40 0.59
C GLN A 82 10.87 0.58 -0.38
N GLN A 83 9.84 1.31 0.07
CA GLN A 83 9.19 2.36 -0.73
C GLN A 83 10.17 3.49 -1.06
N PHE A 84 10.95 3.95 -0.08
CA PHE A 84 11.95 5.00 -0.26
C PHE A 84 13.00 4.59 -1.32
N TYR A 85 13.58 3.38 -1.19
CA TYR A 85 14.56 2.88 -2.16
C TYR A 85 13.94 2.65 -3.54
N HIS A 86 12.69 2.17 -3.60
CA HIS A 86 11.97 2.05 -4.86
C HIS A 86 11.93 3.40 -5.58
N TRP A 87 11.46 4.46 -4.92
CA TRP A 87 11.39 5.80 -5.53
C TRP A 87 12.76 6.40 -5.85
N LYS A 88 13.74 6.24 -4.96
CA LYS A 88 15.12 6.69 -5.17
C LYS A 88 15.73 6.10 -6.45
N HIS A 89 15.44 4.83 -6.75
CA HIS A 89 15.99 4.14 -7.92
C HIS A 89 15.07 4.17 -9.15
N TYR A 90 13.78 4.47 -8.97
CA TYR A 90 12.76 4.47 -10.03
C TYR A 90 13.12 5.43 -11.18
N VAL A 91 13.50 6.68 -10.87
CA VAL A 91 13.85 7.70 -11.89
C VAL A 91 15.09 7.30 -12.69
N LYS A 92 16.11 6.76 -12.00
CA LYS A 92 17.37 6.35 -12.63
C LYS A 92 17.17 5.23 -13.65
N ARG A 93 16.31 4.25 -13.33
CA ARG A 93 15.96 3.14 -14.24
C ARG A 93 15.15 3.60 -15.46
N ARG A 94 14.25 4.57 -15.31
CA ARG A 94 13.46 5.10 -16.43
C ARG A 94 14.35 5.82 -17.45
N ASN A 95 15.32 6.61 -16.98
CA ASN A 95 16.26 7.33 -17.85
C ASN A 95 17.20 6.37 -18.60
N THR A 96 17.74 5.34 -17.93
CA THR A 96 18.59 4.33 -18.60
C THR A 96 17.80 3.53 -19.65
N ASN A 97 16.56 3.14 -19.35
CA ASN A 97 15.71 2.41 -20.30
C ASN A 97 15.29 3.26 -21.51
N ALA A 98 15.19 4.59 -21.35
CA ALA A 98 14.94 5.51 -22.46
C ALA A 98 16.18 5.70 -23.36
N ILE A 99 17.38 5.62 -22.78
CA ILE A 99 18.66 5.71 -23.52
C ILE A 99 18.93 4.41 -24.29
N ASN A 100 18.66 3.25 -23.71
CA ASN A 100 18.89 1.93 -24.34
C ASN A 100 17.82 1.53 -25.39
N LYS A 101 16.82 2.38 -25.64
CA LYS A 101 15.77 2.18 -26.66
C LYS A 101 15.97 3.06 -27.92
N LYS A 102 17.10 3.74 -28.03
CA LYS A 102 17.57 4.38 -29.27
C LYS A 102 18.71 3.56 -29.86
#